data_AF-A0A0R2SDA6-F1
#
_entry.id   AF-A0A0R2SDA6-F1
#
_cell.length_a   1.000
_cell.length_b   1.000
_cell.length_c   1.000
_cell.angle_alpha   90.00
_cell.angle_beta   90.00
_cell.angle_gamma   90.00
#
_symmetry.space_group_name_H-M   'P 1'
#
loop_
_entity.id
_entity.type
_entity.pdbx_description
1 polymer ?
#
loop_
_entity_poly.entity_id
_entity_poly.type
_entity_poly.pdbx_seq_one_letter_code
_entity_poly.pdbx_strand_id
1 'polypeptide(L)'
;MQNPNVSVDCVVFGFDGQKLNVLLIEQEDFGQACRFALPGDHLEEDEDLDQSAARVLRELTGLSGLYLQQCGTFGDPSRVKDPKDLPWLTHVRKDPTARVITVAYYALIKMTDFNLLASSFAARAFWHDANEMPRLAFDHNTIFDQALTTLRRELSELRVGFELLPNKFTLSQMQAVHEAILNSNFDKRNFRKKALNDQWVVPLDEKQTGVVHKPARLYMRNPERAQN
;
A
#
# COMPACT_ATOMS: atom_id res chain seq x y z
N MET A 1 -20.90 15.38 -7.52
CA MET A 1 -20.88 16.16 -6.25
C MET A 1 -20.19 15.27 -5.22
N GLN A 2 -19.44 15.79 -4.26
CA GLN A 2 -18.83 14.94 -3.23
C GLN A 2 -19.79 14.69 -2.08
N ASN A 3 -19.83 13.44 -1.61
CA ASN A 3 -20.51 13.06 -0.39
C ASN A 3 -19.67 13.51 0.82
N PRO A 4 -20.15 14.43 1.67
CA PRO A 4 -19.33 14.99 2.73
C PRO A 4 -19.11 14.03 3.91
N ASN A 5 -19.79 12.87 3.93
CA ASN A 5 -19.82 11.96 5.07
C ASN A 5 -19.11 10.62 4.80
N VAL A 6 -18.78 10.31 3.56
CA VAL A 6 -18.09 9.06 3.19
C VAL A 6 -16.79 9.41 2.47
N SER A 7 -15.69 8.81 2.90
CA SER A 7 -14.39 8.93 2.25
C SER A 7 -13.78 7.56 1.99
N VAL A 8 -12.75 7.55 1.15
CA VAL A 8 -11.85 6.41 0.96
C VAL A 8 -10.43 6.84 1.29
N ASP A 9 -9.71 6.00 2.05
CA ASP A 9 -8.30 6.19 2.36
C ASP A 9 -7.50 4.95 1.91
N CYS A 10 -6.39 5.15 1.21
CA CYS A 10 -5.60 4.07 0.61
C CYS A 10 -4.21 3.94 1.27
N VAL A 11 -3.89 2.74 1.74
CA VAL A 11 -2.53 2.39 2.21
C VAL A 11 -1.78 1.71 1.06
N VAL A 12 -0.90 2.43 0.38
CA VAL A 12 -0.11 1.85 -0.73
C VAL A 12 1.19 1.29 -0.20
N PHE A 13 1.34 -0.03 -0.24
CA PHE A 13 2.57 -0.73 0.13
C PHE A 13 3.46 -0.94 -1.09
N GLY A 14 4.72 -0.52 -0.99
CA GLY A 14 5.75 -0.71 -2.01
C GLY A 14 6.95 -1.48 -1.44
N PHE A 15 7.62 -2.25 -2.29
CA PHE A 15 8.87 -2.93 -1.93
C PHE A 15 10.02 -2.44 -2.81
N ASP A 16 11.09 -1.93 -2.20
CA ASP A 16 12.26 -1.37 -2.90
C ASP A 16 13.38 -2.39 -3.15
N GLY A 17 13.19 -3.64 -2.72
CA GLY A 17 14.20 -4.69 -2.76
C GLY A 17 14.83 -5.01 -1.40
N GLN A 18 14.62 -4.15 -0.39
CA GLN A 18 15.13 -4.32 0.97
C GLN A 18 14.04 -4.14 2.03
N LYS A 19 13.20 -3.10 1.89
CA LYS A 19 12.23 -2.69 2.90
C LYS A 19 10.83 -2.58 2.32
N LEU A 20 9.84 -2.78 3.19
CA LEU A 20 8.46 -2.43 2.92
C LEU A 20 8.29 -0.94 3.19
N ASN A 21 7.81 -0.21 2.20
CA ASN A 21 7.53 1.21 2.27
C ASN A 21 6.03 1.49 2.11
N VAL A 22 5.58 2.64 2.59
CA VAL A 22 4.22 3.14 2.46
C VAL A 22 4.24 4.48 1.74
N LEU A 23 3.33 4.68 0.79
CA LEU A 23 3.18 5.98 0.14
C LEU A 23 2.37 6.92 1.04
N LEU A 24 2.96 8.06 1.36
CA LEU A 24 2.33 9.15 2.08
C LEU A 24 2.23 10.38 1.19
N ILE A 25 1.21 11.20 1.44
CA ILE A 25 1.09 12.54 0.85
C ILE A 25 1.36 13.60 1.92
N GLU A 26 1.96 14.70 1.50
CA GLU A 26 2.09 15.91 2.28
C GLU A 26 0.85 16.79 2.02
N GLN A 27 0.08 17.05 3.08
CA GLN A 27 -1.05 17.98 3.02
C GLN A 27 -0.56 19.42 3.22
N GLU A 28 -1.13 20.35 2.45
CA GLU A 28 -0.77 21.76 2.48
C GLU A 28 -0.80 22.37 3.88
N ASP A 29 0.15 23.26 4.10
CA ASP A 29 0.33 24.01 5.32
C ASP A 29 -0.54 25.28 5.33
N PHE A 30 -1.42 25.40 6.32
CA PHE A 30 -2.21 26.61 6.60
C PHE A 30 -1.70 27.36 7.84
N GLY A 31 -0.38 27.48 8.00
CA GLY A 31 0.29 28.25 9.07
C GLY A 31 0.78 27.41 10.27
N GLN A 32 1.01 26.11 10.07
CA GLN A 32 1.55 25.11 10.99
C GLN A 32 2.72 24.33 10.36
N ALA A 33 3.04 23.14 10.88
CA ALA A 33 3.96 22.24 10.21
C ALA A 33 3.20 21.39 9.18
N CYS A 34 3.82 21.09 8.04
CA CYS A 34 3.28 20.15 7.05
C CYS A 34 2.87 18.82 7.71
N ARG A 35 1.80 18.22 7.21
CA ARG A 35 1.21 17.00 7.80
C ARG A 35 1.24 15.86 6.79
N PHE A 36 1.62 14.68 7.26
CA PHE A 36 1.59 13.47 6.46
C PHE A 36 0.23 12.78 6.59
N ALA A 37 -0.30 12.32 5.47
CA ALA A 37 -1.53 11.56 5.41
C ALA A 37 -1.41 10.38 4.43
N LEU A 38 -2.32 9.42 4.55
CA LEU A 38 -2.58 8.45 3.51
C LEU A 38 -3.28 9.18 2.35
N PRO A 39 -3.08 8.77 1.08
CA PRO A 39 -3.92 9.20 -0.03
C PRO A 39 -5.39 8.91 0.27
N GLY A 40 -6.21 9.94 0.34
CA GLY A 40 -7.63 9.81 0.68
C GLY A 40 -8.46 11.02 0.29
N ASP A 41 -9.71 10.79 -0.07
CA ASP A 41 -10.68 11.84 -0.42
C ASP A 41 -12.13 11.39 -0.20
N HIS A 42 -13.07 12.33 -0.27
CA HIS A 42 -14.51 12.05 -0.24
C HIS A 42 -14.98 11.28 -1.48
N LEU A 43 -15.97 10.42 -1.26
CA LEU A 43 -16.66 9.68 -2.31
C LEU A 43 -17.45 10.63 -3.21
N GLU A 44 -17.40 10.43 -4.53
CA GLU A 44 -18.27 11.15 -5.47
C GLU A 44 -19.64 10.46 -5.64
N GLU A 45 -20.69 11.22 -5.96
CA GLU A 45 -22.06 10.68 -6.10
C GLU A 45 -22.23 9.68 -7.27
N ASP A 46 -21.35 9.72 -8.26
CA ASP A 46 -21.40 8.91 -9.49
C ASP A 46 -20.34 7.80 -9.55
N GLU A 47 -19.71 7.47 -8.43
CA GLU A 47 -18.73 6.37 -8.33
C GLU A 47 -19.07 5.39 -7.19
N ASP A 48 -18.64 4.13 -7.34
CA ASP A 48 -18.58 3.18 -6.23
C ASP A 48 -17.28 3.31 -5.41
N LEU A 49 -17.15 2.54 -4.33
CA LEU A 49 -15.99 2.60 -3.43
C LEU A 49 -14.67 2.17 -4.11
N ASP A 50 -14.71 1.19 -5.02
CA ASP A 50 -13.53 0.68 -5.71
C ASP A 50 -13.05 1.70 -6.75
N GLN A 51 -14.01 2.29 -7.48
CA GLN A 51 -13.77 3.40 -8.40
C GLN A 51 -13.20 4.62 -7.67
N SER A 52 -13.74 4.94 -6.48
CA SER A 52 -13.23 6.01 -5.62
C SER A 52 -11.79 5.77 -5.19
N ALA A 53 -11.46 4.58 -4.70
CA ALA A 53 -10.10 4.21 -4.32
C ALA A 53 -9.11 4.38 -5.49
N ALA A 54 -9.51 3.92 -6.68
CA ALA A 54 -8.71 4.05 -7.90
C ALA A 54 -8.55 5.51 -8.35
N ARG A 55 -9.60 6.32 -8.26
CA ARG A 55 -9.59 7.76 -8.57
C ARG A 55 -8.65 8.50 -7.62
N VAL A 56 -8.82 8.31 -6.31
CA VAL A 56 -8.01 8.94 -5.25
C VAL A 56 -6.53 8.68 -5.49
N LEU A 57 -6.14 7.42 -5.74
CA LEU A 57 -4.76 7.09 -6.04
C LEU A 57 -4.26 7.76 -7.32
N ARG A 58 -5.05 7.75 -8.39
CA ARG A 58 -4.68 8.40 -9.65
C ARG A 58 -4.49 9.90 -9.48
N GLU A 59 -5.40 10.58 -8.80
CA GLU A 59 -5.41 12.05 -8.67
C GLU A 59 -4.32 12.55 -7.71
N LEU A 60 -4.14 11.87 -6.57
CA LEU A 60 -3.19 12.31 -5.55
C LEU A 60 -1.76 11.82 -5.78
N THR A 61 -1.57 10.78 -6.61
CA THR A 61 -0.25 10.13 -6.75
C THR A 61 0.14 9.79 -8.19
N GLY A 62 -0.79 9.87 -9.15
CA GLY A 62 -0.59 9.44 -10.52
C GLY A 62 -0.61 7.92 -10.73
N LEU A 63 -0.79 7.14 -9.66
CA LEU A 63 -0.78 5.67 -9.71
C LEU A 63 -2.12 5.11 -10.19
N SER A 64 -2.08 4.10 -11.04
CA SER A 64 -3.29 3.44 -11.57
C SER A 64 -3.02 1.97 -11.88
N GLY A 65 -4.10 1.18 -12.02
CA GLY A 65 -4.01 -0.24 -12.34
C GLY A 65 -3.38 -1.10 -11.24
N LEU A 66 -3.41 -0.61 -9.99
CA LEU A 66 -2.86 -1.31 -8.84
C LEU A 66 -3.81 -2.41 -8.36
N TYR A 67 -3.24 -3.43 -7.74
CA TYR A 67 -4.02 -4.32 -6.88
C TYR A 67 -4.63 -3.50 -5.74
N LEU A 68 -5.93 -3.60 -5.54
CA LEU A 68 -6.70 -2.88 -4.53
C LEU A 68 -7.55 -3.87 -3.75
N GLN A 69 -7.56 -3.74 -2.43
CA GLN A 69 -8.35 -4.58 -1.55
C GLN A 69 -8.86 -3.77 -0.36
N GLN A 70 -10.17 -3.79 -0.13
CA GLN A 70 -10.77 -3.17 1.04
C GLN A 70 -10.29 -3.88 2.31
N CYS A 71 -9.82 -3.13 3.31
CA CYS A 71 -9.25 -3.68 4.54
C CYS A 71 -9.92 -3.20 5.84
N GLY A 72 -10.90 -2.32 5.74
CA GLY A 72 -11.71 -1.93 6.89
C GLY A 72 -12.68 -0.79 6.61
N THR A 73 -13.54 -0.51 7.58
CA THR A 73 -14.40 0.66 7.60
C THR A 73 -14.30 1.31 8.96
N PHE A 74 -13.94 2.60 8.98
CA PHE A 74 -13.61 3.34 10.18
C PHE A 74 -14.64 4.44 10.36
N GLY A 75 -15.46 4.26 11.40
CA GLY A 75 -16.57 5.14 11.70
C GLY A 75 -16.49 5.70 13.11
N ASP A 76 -15.33 5.86 13.73
CA ASP A 76 -15.27 6.45 15.07
C ASP A 76 -15.80 7.91 15.03
N PRO A 77 -16.74 8.32 15.91
CA PRO A 77 -17.25 9.70 15.95
C PRO A 77 -16.22 10.79 16.20
N SER A 78 -15.02 10.43 16.66
CA SER A 78 -13.91 11.33 17.00
C SER A 78 -12.78 11.33 15.96
N ARG A 79 -12.85 10.51 14.90
CA ARG A 79 -11.74 10.33 13.96
C ARG A 79 -11.21 11.60 13.29
N VAL A 80 -12.08 12.59 13.08
CA VAL A 80 -11.77 13.90 12.48
C VAL A 80 -11.98 15.05 13.48
N LYS A 81 -11.76 14.81 14.78
CA LYS A 81 -11.98 15.81 15.85
C LYS A 81 -10.73 16.15 16.66
N ASP A 82 -9.57 15.59 16.33
CA ASP A 82 -8.32 15.95 17.02
C ASP A 82 -8.02 17.45 16.76
N PRO A 83 -7.77 18.25 17.82
CA PRO A 83 -7.41 19.66 17.68
C PRO A 83 -6.24 19.91 16.72
N LYS A 84 -5.33 18.95 16.54
CA LYS A 84 -4.21 19.04 15.59
C LYS A 84 -4.70 19.15 14.13
N ASP A 85 -5.88 18.62 13.83
CA ASP A 85 -6.42 18.51 12.46
C ASP A 85 -7.37 19.66 12.10
N LEU A 86 -7.93 20.34 13.12
CA LEU A 86 -8.98 21.35 12.98
C LEU A 86 -8.60 22.54 12.08
N PRO A 87 -7.37 23.09 12.13
CA PRO A 87 -6.96 24.18 11.23
C PRO A 87 -7.08 23.77 9.76
N TRP A 88 -6.58 22.59 9.40
CA TRP A 88 -6.67 22.09 8.03
C TRP A 88 -8.13 21.84 7.62
N LEU A 89 -8.91 21.17 8.48
CA LEU A 89 -10.33 20.90 8.23
C LEU A 89 -11.14 22.18 7.98
N THR A 90 -10.84 23.25 8.73
CA THR A 90 -11.52 24.55 8.60
C THR A 90 -11.22 25.25 7.28
N HIS A 91 -10.04 25.02 6.70
CA HIS A 91 -9.67 25.62 5.41
C HIS A 91 -10.22 24.83 4.23
N VAL A 92 -10.23 23.50 4.31
CA VAL A 92 -10.53 22.64 3.16
C VAL A 92 -11.98 22.13 3.11
N ARG A 93 -12.69 22.07 4.26
CA ARG A 93 -14.06 21.56 4.32
C ARG A 93 -15.06 22.68 4.57
N LYS A 94 -16.17 22.63 3.83
CA LYS A 94 -17.32 23.51 4.05
C LYS A 94 -17.96 23.32 5.43
N ASP A 95 -18.03 22.08 5.91
CA ASP A 95 -18.40 21.73 7.29
C ASP A 95 -17.27 20.92 7.94
N PRO A 96 -16.37 21.59 8.69
CA PRO A 96 -15.24 20.95 9.38
C PRO A 96 -15.67 19.97 10.46
N THR A 97 -16.90 20.06 10.95
CA THR A 97 -17.44 19.24 12.04
C THR A 97 -18.24 18.04 11.55
N ALA A 98 -18.49 17.96 10.24
CA ALA A 98 -19.22 16.88 9.62
C ALA A 98 -18.61 15.52 9.96
N ARG A 99 -19.47 14.59 10.38
CA ARG A 99 -19.11 13.19 10.61
C ARG A 99 -18.60 12.59 9.31
N VAL A 100 -17.50 11.85 9.39
CA VAL A 100 -16.95 11.07 8.26
C VAL A 100 -16.86 9.61 8.68
N ILE A 101 -17.26 8.72 7.78
CA ILE A 101 -16.93 7.30 7.79
C ILE A 101 -15.96 7.10 6.62
N THR A 102 -14.81 6.47 6.88
CA THR A 102 -13.89 6.13 5.78
C THR A 102 -13.88 4.64 5.53
N VAL A 103 -13.84 4.25 4.26
CA VAL A 103 -13.57 2.87 3.84
C VAL A 103 -12.10 2.80 3.45
N ALA A 104 -11.33 1.98 4.16
CA ALA A 104 -9.91 1.84 3.89
C ALA A 104 -9.64 0.75 2.87
N TYR A 105 -8.73 1.05 1.96
CA TYR A 105 -8.15 0.10 1.02
C TYR A 105 -6.65 -0.03 1.29
N TYR A 106 -6.08 -1.17 0.96
CA TYR A 106 -4.65 -1.25 0.72
C TYR A 106 -4.36 -1.57 -0.73
N ALA A 107 -3.20 -1.12 -1.21
CA ALA A 107 -2.69 -1.41 -2.53
C ALA A 107 -1.27 -1.98 -2.47
N LEU A 108 -0.89 -2.72 -3.49
CA LEU A 108 0.47 -3.28 -3.64
C LEU A 108 1.10 -2.79 -4.93
N ILE A 109 2.36 -2.33 -4.83
CA ILE A 109 3.09 -1.81 -5.98
C ILE A 109 4.53 -2.35 -6.05
N LYS A 110 4.93 -2.76 -7.26
CA LYS A 110 6.34 -2.99 -7.58
C LYS A 110 6.96 -1.63 -7.78
N MET A 111 7.81 -1.19 -6.86
CA MET A 111 8.43 0.15 -6.97
C MET A 111 9.27 0.30 -8.23
N THR A 112 9.76 -0.81 -8.82
CA THR A 112 10.45 -0.81 -10.11
C THR A 112 9.58 -0.39 -11.30
N ASP A 113 8.28 -0.56 -11.20
CA ASP A 113 7.33 -0.29 -12.29
C ASP A 113 6.91 1.18 -12.31
N PHE A 114 7.28 1.94 -11.26
CA PHE A 114 6.84 3.31 -11.08
C PHE A 114 8.02 4.19 -10.69
N ASN A 115 8.47 5.02 -11.63
CA ASN A 115 9.09 6.27 -11.24
C ASN A 115 7.98 7.13 -10.65
N LEU A 116 8.13 7.58 -9.40
CA LEU A 116 7.32 8.68 -8.87
C LEU A 116 7.57 9.90 -9.77
N LEU A 117 6.82 10.00 -10.86
CA LEU A 117 6.69 11.24 -11.58
C LEU A 117 5.93 12.13 -10.60
N ALA A 118 6.59 13.16 -10.10
CA ALA A 118 5.91 14.28 -9.45
C ALA A 118 4.90 14.83 -10.46
N SER A 119 3.70 14.28 -10.46
CA SER A 119 2.60 14.77 -11.27
C SER A 119 2.08 16.03 -10.59
N SER A 120 1.69 17.00 -11.41
CA SER A 120 1.51 18.42 -11.08
C SER A 120 0.42 18.74 -10.05
N PHE A 121 -0.20 17.75 -9.41
CA PHE A 121 -1.29 17.91 -8.43
C PHE A 121 -0.94 17.43 -7.02
N ALA A 122 0.12 16.63 -6.83
CA ALA A 122 0.53 16.17 -5.50
C ALA A 122 1.52 17.16 -4.88
N ALA A 123 1.09 17.93 -3.88
CA ALA A 123 1.94 18.89 -3.18
C ALA A 123 3.21 18.27 -2.55
N ARG A 124 3.25 16.93 -2.34
CA ARG A 124 4.39 16.01 -2.56
C ARG A 124 4.01 14.60 -2.06
N ALA A 125 4.25 13.56 -2.85
CA ALA A 125 4.07 12.16 -2.43
C ALA A 125 5.43 11.49 -2.19
N PHE A 126 5.56 10.70 -1.12
CA PHE A 126 6.83 10.10 -0.72
C PHE A 126 6.67 8.70 -0.13
N TRP A 127 7.71 7.89 -0.32
CA TRP A 127 7.86 6.60 0.34
C TRP A 127 8.39 6.76 1.75
N HIS A 128 7.72 6.17 2.72
CA HIS A 128 8.15 6.08 4.12
C HIS A 128 8.37 4.63 4.51
N ASP A 129 9.38 4.33 5.33
CA ASP A 129 9.59 2.99 5.89
C ASP A 129 8.35 2.60 6.73
N ALA A 130 7.76 1.44 6.42
CA ALA A 130 6.56 0.94 7.08
C ALA A 130 6.80 0.59 8.56
N ASN A 131 8.06 0.38 8.97
CA ASN A 131 8.41 0.09 10.36
C ASN A 131 8.68 1.36 11.20
N GLU A 132 8.76 2.53 10.57
CA GLU A 132 9.13 3.79 11.23
C GLU A 132 8.09 4.89 11.00
N MET A 133 6.81 4.55 10.97
CA MET A 133 5.75 5.48 10.57
C MET A 133 5.68 6.76 11.44
N PRO A 134 5.56 7.95 10.82
CA PRO A 134 5.37 9.19 11.55
C PRO A 134 3.93 9.28 12.10
N ARG A 135 3.66 10.29 12.93
CA ARG A 135 2.29 10.64 13.31
C ARG A 135 1.56 11.19 12.07
N LEU A 136 0.48 10.54 11.68
CA LEU A 136 -0.32 10.91 10.51
C LEU A 136 -1.51 11.80 10.91
N ALA A 137 -2.11 12.41 9.89
CA ALA A 137 -3.40 13.08 9.96
C ALA A 137 -4.49 12.16 10.51
N PHE A 138 -5.45 12.71 11.26
CA PHE A 138 -6.63 11.97 11.73
C PHE A 138 -6.25 10.70 12.50
N ASP A 139 -7.00 9.61 12.22
CA ASP A 139 -6.80 8.25 12.68
C ASP A 139 -5.99 7.39 11.68
N HIS A 140 -5.25 7.99 10.74
CA HIS A 140 -4.59 7.26 9.67
C HIS A 140 -3.54 6.24 10.13
N ASN A 141 -2.90 6.45 11.29
CA ASN A 141 -2.03 5.42 11.88
C ASN A 141 -2.82 4.14 12.20
N THR A 142 -4.05 4.26 12.71
CA THR A 142 -4.95 3.11 12.96
C THR A 142 -5.33 2.40 11.66
N ILE A 143 -5.60 3.18 10.59
CA ILE A 143 -5.89 2.64 9.26
C ILE A 143 -4.69 1.85 8.71
N PHE A 144 -3.49 2.44 8.83
CA PHE A 144 -2.24 1.79 8.44
C PHE A 144 -2.02 0.47 9.20
N ASP A 145 -2.17 0.45 10.53
CA ASP A 145 -1.95 -0.75 11.34
C ASP A 145 -2.91 -1.88 10.95
N GLN A 146 -4.18 -1.55 10.67
CA GLN A 146 -5.18 -2.51 10.19
C GLN A 146 -4.83 -3.04 8.79
N ALA A 147 -4.41 -2.16 7.88
CA ALA A 147 -3.99 -2.54 6.54
C ALA A 147 -2.76 -3.46 6.57
N LEU A 148 -1.75 -3.14 7.38
CA LEU A 148 -0.55 -3.96 7.53
C LEU A 148 -0.87 -5.32 8.16
N THR A 149 -1.76 -5.36 9.15
CA THR A 149 -2.25 -6.60 9.76
C THR A 149 -2.97 -7.47 8.72
N THR A 150 -3.80 -6.84 7.89
CA THR A 150 -4.53 -7.52 6.79
C THR A 150 -3.56 -8.07 5.75
N LEU A 151 -2.60 -7.27 5.30
CA LEU A 151 -1.55 -7.69 4.35
C LEU A 151 -0.75 -8.88 4.89
N ARG A 152 -0.32 -8.83 6.16
CA ARG A 152 0.44 -9.93 6.78
C ARG A 152 -0.36 -11.23 6.85
N ARG A 153 -1.65 -11.15 7.15
CA ARG A 153 -2.55 -12.32 7.14
C ARG A 153 -2.71 -12.87 5.73
N GLU A 154 -3.00 -12.04 4.75
CA GLU A 154 -3.23 -12.49 3.38
C GLU A 154 -1.96 -13.03 2.72
N LEU A 155 -0.78 -12.49 3.08
CA LEU A 155 0.50 -13.05 2.69
C LEU A 155 0.75 -14.43 3.31
N SER A 156 0.42 -14.64 4.59
CA SER A 156 0.61 -15.94 5.24
C SER A 156 -0.29 -17.03 4.65
N GLU A 157 -1.44 -16.62 4.08
CA GLU A 157 -2.36 -17.44 3.29
C GLU A 157 -1.98 -17.52 1.80
N LEU A 158 -0.91 -16.83 1.36
CA LEU A 158 -0.40 -16.75 -0.01
C LEU A 158 -1.41 -16.20 -1.04
N ARG A 159 -2.36 -15.39 -0.58
CA ARG A 159 -3.33 -14.70 -1.44
C ARG A 159 -2.67 -13.54 -2.19
N VAL A 160 -1.68 -12.91 -1.56
CA VAL A 160 -0.96 -11.73 -2.06
C VAL A 160 0.56 -11.85 -1.87
N GLY A 161 1.30 -10.85 -2.36
CA GLY A 161 2.74 -10.69 -2.22
C GLY A 161 3.50 -10.86 -3.54
N PHE A 162 2.93 -11.57 -4.52
CA PHE A 162 3.49 -11.66 -5.87
C PHE A 162 3.32 -10.35 -6.64
N GLU A 163 2.37 -9.53 -6.24
CA GLU A 163 2.11 -8.18 -6.77
C GLU A 163 3.28 -7.23 -6.50
N LEU A 164 4.18 -7.56 -5.56
CA LEU A 164 5.42 -6.82 -5.26
C LEU A 164 6.65 -7.40 -5.96
N LEU A 165 6.53 -8.51 -6.70
CA LEU A 165 7.62 -9.19 -7.39
C LEU A 165 7.51 -9.02 -8.91
N PRO A 166 8.63 -8.91 -9.66
CA PRO A 166 8.58 -8.93 -11.12
C PRO A 166 7.94 -10.23 -11.63
N ASN A 167 7.42 -10.26 -12.86
CA ASN A 167 6.73 -11.45 -13.39
C ASN A 167 7.58 -12.73 -13.34
N LYS A 168 8.90 -12.58 -13.47
CA LYS A 168 9.90 -13.62 -13.25
C LYS A 168 10.83 -13.18 -12.14
N PHE A 169 10.93 -13.97 -11.08
CA PHE A 169 11.67 -13.62 -9.88
C PHE A 169 12.51 -14.79 -9.37
N THR A 170 13.47 -14.49 -8.50
CA THR A 170 14.25 -15.50 -7.78
C THR A 170 13.59 -15.83 -6.44
N LEU A 171 13.85 -17.03 -5.90
CA LEU A 171 13.41 -17.38 -4.54
C LEU A 171 13.96 -16.44 -3.47
N SER A 172 15.12 -15.81 -3.71
CA SER A 172 15.67 -14.81 -2.78
C SER A 172 14.89 -13.51 -2.80
N GLN A 173 14.41 -13.04 -3.97
CA GLN A 173 13.50 -11.89 -4.03
C GLN A 173 12.17 -12.19 -3.34
N MET A 174 11.61 -13.37 -3.59
CA MET A 174 10.37 -13.80 -2.93
C MET A 174 10.53 -13.86 -1.40
N GLN A 175 11.65 -14.42 -0.92
CA GLN A 175 11.97 -14.45 0.50
C GLN A 175 12.07 -13.02 1.07
N ALA A 176 12.78 -12.12 0.40
CA ALA A 176 12.95 -10.74 0.87
C ALA A 176 11.61 -10.00 1.01
N VAL A 177 10.66 -10.20 0.09
CA VAL A 177 9.30 -9.64 0.22
C VAL A 177 8.60 -10.20 1.47
N HIS A 178 8.68 -11.51 1.71
CA HIS A 178 8.06 -12.12 2.89
C HIS A 178 8.69 -11.59 4.19
N GLU A 179 10.01 -11.49 4.23
CA GLU A 179 10.74 -10.98 5.40
C GLU A 179 10.39 -9.52 5.68
N ALA A 180 10.30 -8.69 4.64
CA ALA A 180 9.95 -7.28 4.76
C ALA A 180 8.51 -7.07 5.25
N ILE A 181 7.53 -7.83 4.74
CA ILE A 181 6.13 -7.72 5.15
C ILE A 181 5.91 -8.27 6.56
N LEU A 182 6.43 -9.47 6.83
CA LEU A 182 6.24 -10.14 8.13
C LEU A 182 7.16 -9.56 9.22
N ASN A 183 8.10 -8.70 8.84
CA ASN A 183 9.13 -8.13 9.71
C ASN A 183 9.87 -9.23 10.51
N SER A 184 10.28 -10.28 9.80
CA SER A 184 10.89 -11.47 10.38
C SER A 184 11.88 -12.11 9.41
N ASN A 185 12.97 -12.70 9.88
CA ASN A 185 13.94 -13.39 9.02
C ASN A 185 13.59 -14.88 8.88
N PHE A 186 13.83 -15.45 7.69
CA PHE A 186 13.64 -16.87 7.40
C PHE A 186 14.97 -17.55 7.06
N ASP A 187 15.09 -18.83 7.47
CA ASP A 187 16.18 -19.65 6.96
C ASP A 187 16.00 -19.91 5.46
N LYS A 188 17.05 -19.61 4.68
CA LYS A 188 17.06 -19.71 3.23
C LYS A 188 16.77 -21.12 2.72
N ARG A 189 17.23 -22.17 3.41
CA ARG A 189 17.03 -23.56 2.98
C ARG A 189 15.59 -23.99 3.24
N ASN A 190 15.06 -23.66 4.40
CA ASN A 190 13.68 -23.97 4.79
C ASN A 190 12.66 -23.22 3.93
N PHE A 191 12.87 -21.92 3.69
CA PHE A 191 12.00 -21.12 2.82
C PHE A 191 11.96 -21.72 1.41
N ARG A 192 13.12 -22.03 0.83
CA ARG A 192 13.23 -22.67 -0.49
C ARG A 192 12.52 -24.02 -0.53
N LYS A 193 12.74 -24.87 0.48
CA LYS A 193 12.09 -26.19 0.57
C LYS A 193 10.57 -26.03 0.61
N LYS A 194 10.06 -25.11 1.44
CA LYS A 194 8.63 -24.83 1.56
C LYS A 194 8.02 -24.31 0.27
N ALA A 195 8.62 -23.29 -0.35
CA ALA A 195 8.11 -22.70 -1.58
C ALA A 195 7.97 -23.70 -2.75
N LEU A 196 8.89 -24.68 -2.82
CA LEU A 196 8.87 -25.71 -3.85
C LEU A 196 7.92 -26.87 -3.50
N ASN A 197 7.98 -27.36 -2.25
CA ASN A 197 7.17 -28.50 -1.82
C ASN A 197 5.68 -28.17 -1.78
N ASP A 198 5.34 -26.96 -1.35
CA ASP A 198 3.96 -26.48 -1.30
C ASP A 198 3.51 -25.91 -2.65
N GLN A 199 4.38 -25.97 -3.67
CA GLN A 199 4.12 -25.57 -5.05
C GLN A 199 3.63 -24.13 -5.20
N TRP A 200 4.17 -23.20 -4.41
CA TRP A 200 3.85 -21.76 -4.52
C TRP A 200 4.31 -21.18 -5.85
N VAL A 201 5.40 -21.75 -6.38
CA VAL A 201 6.09 -21.27 -7.58
C VAL A 201 6.51 -22.43 -8.47
N VAL A 202 6.63 -22.14 -9.76
CA VAL A 202 7.14 -23.09 -10.77
C VAL A 202 8.53 -22.66 -11.25
N PRO A 203 9.49 -23.58 -11.37
CA PRO A 203 10.81 -23.26 -11.91
C PRO A 203 10.73 -23.00 -13.42
N LEU A 204 11.50 -22.02 -13.89
CA LEU A 204 11.73 -21.81 -15.32
C LEU A 204 13.07 -22.39 -15.76
N ASP A 205 13.20 -22.68 -17.05
CA ASP A 205 14.47 -22.98 -17.72
C ASP A 205 15.29 -21.71 -18.03
N GLU A 206 15.13 -20.69 -17.18
CA GLU A 206 15.78 -19.40 -17.27
C GLU A 206 16.58 -19.11 -15.99
N LYS A 207 17.67 -18.35 -16.14
CA LYS A 207 18.44 -17.81 -15.02
C LYS A 207 18.57 -16.30 -15.20
N GLN A 208 18.87 -15.60 -14.10
CA GLN A 208 19.19 -14.18 -14.16
C GLN A 208 20.30 -13.90 -15.19
N THR A 209 20.16 -12.78 -15.90
CA THR A 209 21.16 -12.28 -16.86
C THR A 209 21.76 -10.98 -16.33
N GLY A 210 23.00 -10.67 -16.71
CA GLY A 210 23.64 -9.38 -16.38
C GLY A 210 24.00 -9.19 -14.91
N VAL A 211 24.10 -10.27 -14.12
CA VAL A 211 24.48 -10.22 -12.70
C VAL A 211 25.95 -10.60 -12.49
N VAL A 212 26.62 -9.90 -11.56
CA VAL A 212 28.05 -10.13 -11.22
C VAL A 212 28.26 -11.41 -10.41
N HIS A 213 27.23 -11.87 -9.72
CA HIS A 213 27.24 -13.08 -8.88
C HIS A 213 26.69 -14.30 -9.65
N LYS A 214 26.79 -15.49 -9.05
CA LYS A 214 26.27 -16.73 -9.65
C LYS A 214 24.79 -16.56 -10.03
N PRO A 215 24.42 -16.68 -11.32
CA PRO A 215 23.04 -16.50 -11.76
C PRO A 215 22.07 -17.44 -11.06
N ALA A 216 21.04 -16.89 -10.40
CA ALA A 216 19.98 -17.68 -9.81
C ALA A 216 18.95 -18.11 -10.87
N ARG A 217 18.31 -19.27 -10.65
CA ARG A 217 17.16 -19.71 -11.45
C ARG A 217 15.97 -18.80 -11.22
N LEU A 218 15.23 -18.52 -12.29
CA LEU A 218 13.98 -17.76 -12.26
C LEU A 218 12.78 -18.68 -12.04
N TYR A 219 11.75 -18.11 -11.42
CA TYR A 219 10.50 -18.74 -11.05
C TYR A 219 9.34 -17.80 -11.39
N MET A 220 8.14 -18.36 -11.46
CA MET A 220 6.89 -17.60 -11.54
C MET A 220 5.88 -18.13 -10.51
N ARG A 221 4.88 -17.32 -10.16
CA ARG A 221 3.73 -17.77 -9.36
C ARG A 221 3.10 -18.99 -10.04
N ASN A 222 2.76 -20.01 -9.26
CA ASN A 222 2.05 -21.17 -9.80
C ASN A 222 0.60 -20.77 -10.17
N PRO A 223 0.19 -20.83 -11.45
CA PRO A 223 -1.16 -20.43 -11.87
C PRO A 223 -2.26 -21.33 -11.30
N GLU A 224 -1.99 -22.61 -11.05
CA GLU A 224 -2.96 -23.55 -10.47
C GLU A 224 -3.31 -23.22 -9.02
N ARG A 225 -2.43 -22.48 -8.33
CA ARG A 225 -2.65 -21.96 -6.96
C ARG A 225 -3.30 -20.58 -6.95
N ALA A 226 -3.34 -19.87 -8.09
CA ALA A 226 -3.84 -18.50 -8.16
C ALA A 226 -5.37 -18.40 -8.30
N GLN A 227 -6.06 -19.52 -8.49
CA GLN A 227 -7.52 -19.60 -8.71
C GLN A 227 -8.31 -19.99 -7.45
N ASN A 228 -7.66 -20.13 -6.29
CA ASN A 228 -8.26 -20.43 -4.98
C ASN A 228 -7.96 -19.30 -3.99
#